data_AF-A0A401TTM9-F1
#
_entry.id   AF-A0A401TTM9-F1
#
_cell.length_a   1.000
_cell.length_b   1.000
_cell.length_c   1.000
_cell.angle_alpha   90.00
_cell.angle_beta   90.00
_cell.angle_gamma   90.00
#
_symmetry.space_group_name_H-M   'P 1'
#
loop_
_entity.id
_entity.type
_entity.pdbx_description
1 polymer ?
#
loop_
_entity_poly.entity_id
_entity_poly.type
_entity_poly.pdbx_seq_one_letter_code
_entity_poly.pdbx_strand_id
1 'polypeptide(L)' 'MKAILASKGVVLLCWEHKAIISDILPLIPVSKGTPPTKWEGSRFDVVLRFERAKGDDKFAFKELFPKLLFGDSSKPLGG' A
#
# COMPACT_ATOMS: atom_id res chain seq x y z
N MET A 1 0.58 -4.85 -13.49
CA MET A 1 1.68 -4.57 -12.54
C MET A 1 3.00 -4.14 -13.18
N LYS A 2 3.59 -4.87 -14.15
CA LYS A 2 4.88 -4.47 -14.76
C LYS A 2 4.93 -3.02 -15.27
N ALA A 3 3.90 -2.58 -16.01
CA ALA A 3 3.80 -1.19 -16.48
C ALA A 3 3.72 -0.17 -15.33
N ILE A 4 3.04 -0.53 -14.22
CA ILE A 4 2.91 0.33 -13.03
C ILE A 4 4.26 0.47 -12.33
N LEU A 5 4.97 -0.63 -12.13
CA LEU A 5 6.31 -0.61 -11.52
C LEU A 5 7.31 0.18 -12.37
N ALA A 6 7.19 0.16 -13.70
CA ALA A 6 8.04 0.95 -14.60
C ALA A 6 7.62 2.44 -14.70
N SER A 7 6.45 2.81 -14.17
CA SER A 7 5.93 4.17 -14.32
C SER A 7 6.74 5.18 -13.51
N LYS A 8 6.86 6.40 -14.08
CA LYS A 8 7.48 7.56 -13.42
C LYS A 8 6.37 8.45 -12.88
N GLY A 9 6.64 9.11 -11.74
CA GLY A 9 5.65 9.96 -11.06
C GLY A 9 4.75 9.20 -10.11
N VAL A 10 3.65 9.83 -9.69
CA VAL A 10 2.67 9.25 -8.76
C VAL A 10 1.66 8.44 -9.57
N VAL A 11 1.44 7.18 -9.15
CA VAL A 11 0.41 6.31 -9.73
C VAL A 11 -0.58 5.94 -8.65
N LEU A 12 -1.87 6.15 -8.93
CA LEU A 12 -2.97 5.64 -8.11
C LEU A 12 -3.42 4.29 -8.68
N LEU A 13 -3.50 3.28 -7.81
CA LEU A 13 -4.05 1.98 -8.14
C LEU A 13 -5.26 1.72 -7.25
N CYS A 14 -6.43 1.56 -7.86
CA CYS A 14 -7.68 1.19 -7.18
C CYS A 14 -8.02 -0.25 -7.54
N TRP A 15 -8.30 -1.08 -6.53
CA TRP A 15 -8.58 -2.50 -6.72
C TRP A 15 -9.45 -3.06 -5.59
N GLU A 16 -9.95 -4.28 -5.74
CA GLU A 16 -10.65 -4.97 -4.65
C GLU A 16 -9.68 -5.25 -3.49
N HIS A 17 -10.11 -4.94 -2.25
CA HIS A 17 -9.25 -4.97 -1.07
C HIS A 17 -8.58 -6.33 -0.80
N LYS A 18 -9.23 -7.46 -1.10
CA LYS A 18 -8.62 -8.79 -0.95
C LYS A 18 -7.47 -9.01 -1.91
N ALA A 19 -7.67 -8.63 -3.16
CA ALA A 19 -6.66 -8.75 -4.20
C ALA A 19 -5.52 -7.72 -4.06
N ILE A 20 -5.71 -6.63 -3.30
CA ILE A 20 -4.59 -5.77 -2.89
C ILE A 20 -3.57 -6.61 -2.12
N ILE A 21 -4.01 -7.36 -1.11
CA ILE A 21 -3.11 -8.16 -0.26
C ILE A 21 -2.53 -9.36 -1.02
N SER A 22 -3.37 -10.13 -1.72
CA SER A 22 -2.92 -11.40 -2.32
C SER A 22 -2.16 -11.22 -3.63
N ASP A 23 -2.54 -10.24 -4.45
CA ASP A 23 -2.12 -10.19 -5.85
C ASP A 23 -1.24 -8.98 -6.15
N ILE A 24 -1.42 -7.85 -5.44
CA ILE A 24 -0.71 -6.60 -5.70
C ILE A 24 0.52 -6.45 -4.81
N LEU A 25 0.35 -6.53 -3.48
CA LEU A 25 1.44 -6.29 -2.52
C LEU A 25 2.67 -7.19 -2.74
N PRO A 26 2.53 -8.50 -3.01
CA PRO A 26 3.68 -9.39 -3.23
C PRO A 26 4.51 -9.04 -4.47
N LEU A 27 3.95 -8.26 -5.40
CA LEU A 27 4.61 -7.85 -6.63
C LEU A 27 5.43 -6.56 -6.49
N ILE A 28 5.33 -5.87 -5.35
CA ILE A 28 6.06 -4.62 -5.09
C ILE A 28 7.38 -4.96 -4.37
N PRO A 29 8.55 -4.66 -4.94
CA PRO A 29 9.83 -4.95 -4.30
C PRO A 29 10.09 -3.95 -3.16
N VAL A 30 9.71 -4.32 -1.94
CA VAL A 30 9.88 -3.46 -0.75
C VAL A 30 11.23 -3.72 -0.10
N SER A 31 12.01 -2.66 0.13
CA SER A 31 13.29 -2.71 0.84
C SER A 31 13.21 -2.24 2.29
N LYS A 32 12.16 -1.48 2.64
CA LYS A 32 11.97 -0.91 3.99
C LYS A 32 10.50 -0.86 4.37
N GLY A 33 10.20 -1.26 5.60
CA GLY A 33 8.83 -1.40 6.10
C GLY A 33 8.24 -2.77 5.72
N THR A 34 7.12 -3.11 6.35
CA THR A 34 6.45 -4.41 6.17
C THR A 34 5.02 -4.18 5.72
N PRO A 35 4.68 -4.45 4.45
CA PRO A 35 3.31 -4.39 3.97
C PRO A 35 2.41 -5.39 4.71
N PRO A 36 1.11 -5.11 4.86
CA PRO A 36 0.19 -6.03 5.50
C PRO A 36 0.06 -7.33 4.71
N THR A 37 -0.04 -8.46 5.41
CA THR A 37 -0.23 -9.80 4.83
C THR A 37 -1.68 -10.27 4.88
N LYS A 38 -2.56 -9.50 5.54
CA LYS A 38 -4.00 -9.74 5.64
C LYS A 38 -4.77 -8.44 5.65
N TRP A 39 -5.98 -8.46 5.12
CA TRP A 39 -6.92 -7.36 5.23
C TRP A 39 -7.80 -7.57 6.46
N GLU A 40 -7.76 -6.63 7.41
CA GLU A 40 -8.56 -6.70 8.62
C GLU A 40 -10.00 -6.24 8.34
N GLY A 41 -10.84 -7.21 7.98
CA GLY A 41 -12.30 -7.11 7.97
C GLY A 41 -12.85 -5.83 7.32
N SER A 42 -13.54 -5.01 8.11
CA SER A 42 -14.33 -3.85 7.68
C SER A 42 -13.56 -2.55 7.52
N ARG A 43 -12.22 -2.57 7.51
CA ARG A 43 -11.41 -1.37 7.28
C ARG A 43 -11.40 -1.01 5.81
N PHE A 44 -11.84 0.20 5.47
CA PHE A 44 -11.81 0.74 4.11
C PHE A 44 -11.05 2.08 4.02
N ASP A 45 -10.73 2.69 5.16
CA ASP A 45 -9.98 3.93 5.35
C ASP A 45 -8.46 3.71 5.30
N VAL A 46 -7.97 2.94 4.33
CA VAL A 46 -6.56 2.50 4.28
C VAL A 46 -5.84 3.12 3.09
N VAL A 47 -4.69 3.76 3.35
CA VAL A 47 -3.79 4.26 2.32
C VAL A 47 -2.42 3.63 2.49
N LEU A 48 -2.03 2.79 1.53
CA LEU A 48 -0.73 2.13 1.48
C LEU A 48 0.22 2.93 0.57
N ARG A 49 1.21 3.60 1.15
CA ARG A 49 2.18 4.41 0.39
C ARG A 49 3.45 3.61 0.12
N PHE A 50 3.85 3.59 -1.15
CA PHE A 50 5.12 3.05 -1.62
C PHE A 50 5.92 4.18 -2.25
N GLU A 51 7.07 4.50 -1.66
CA GLU A 51 7.96 5.56 -2.13
C GLU A 51 9.23 4.96 -2.71
N ARG A 52 9.61 5.39 -3.92
CA ARG A 52 10.82 4.93 -4.60
C ARG A 52 11.71 6.12 -4.90
N ALA A 53 12.97 6.03 -4.47
CA ALA A 53 13.95 7.07 -4.74
C ALA A 53 14.30 7.13 -6.23
N LYS A 54 14.82 8.28 -6.69
CA LYS A 54 15.22 8.45 -8.08
C LYS A 54 16.34 7.46 -8.44
N GLY A 55 16.08 6.60 -9.42
CA GLY A 55 17.04 5.60 -9.89
C GLY A 55 17.06 4.30 -9.07
N ASP A 56 16.23 4.19 -8.03
CA ASP A 56 16.04 2.95 -7.27
C ASP A 56 14.96 2.08 -7.96
N ASP A 57 15.04 0.76 -7.76
CA ASP A 57 14.04 -0.22 -8.19
C ASP A 57 13.17 -0.68 -7.01
N LYS A 58 13.61 -0.47 -5.77
CA LYS A 58 12.92 -0.86 -4.54
C LYS A 58 12.13 0.29 -3.91
N PHE A 59 11.12 -0.09 -3.12
CA PHE A 59 10.20 0.84 -2.47
C PHE A 59 10.34 0.82 -0.95
N ALA A 60 10.22 1.99 -0.33
CA ALA A 60 9.95 2.14 1.09
C ALA A 60 8.43 2.18 1.31
N PHE A 61 7.95 1.33 2.21
CA PHE A 61 6.54 1.22 2.56
C PHE A 61 6.19 2.01 3.82
N LYS A 62 5.02 2.65 3.80
CA LYS A 62 4.37 3.25 4.97
C LYS A 62 2.85 3.23 4.81
N GLU A 63 2.13 2.85 5.85
CA GLU A 63 0.68 3.06 5.94
C GLU A 63 0.38 4.49 6.42
N LEU A 64 -0.60 5.13 5.77
CA LEU A 64 -1.09 6.46 6.13
C LEU A 64 -2.51 6.35 6.68
N PHE A 65 -2.79 7.16 7.70
CA PHE A 65 -4.08 7.19 8.41
C PHE A 65 -4.65 8.60 8.32
N PRO A 66 -5.33 8.94 7.20
CA PRO A 66 -5.78 10.30 6.96
C PRO A 66 -6.93 10.73 7.89
N LYS A 67 -7.67 9.78 8.50
CA LYS A 67 -8.75 10.03 9.49
C LYS A 67 -9.74 11.11 9.04
N LEU A 68 -10.35 10.89 7.88
CA LEU A 68 -11.23 11.88 7.24
C LEU A 68 -12.66 11.78 7.76
N LEU A 69 -13.06 10.62 8.28
CA LEU A 69 -14.43 10.35 8.75
C LEU A 69 -14.44 9.88 10.21
N PHE A 70 -15.60 10.06 10.85
CA PHE A 70 -15.84 9.57 12.20
C PHE A 70 -15.81 8.02 12.21
N GLY A 71 -14.95 7.45 13.06
CA GLY A 71 -14.73 6.00 13.14
C GLY A 71 -13.42 5.52 12.50
N ASP A 72 -12.70 6.38 11.78
CA ASP A 72 -11.41 6.04 11.18
C ASP A 72 -10.34 5.75 12.25
N SER A 73 -9.44 4.82 11.94
CA SER A 73 -8.47 4.28 12.90
C SER A 73 -7.02 4.49 12.45
N SER A 74 -6.14 4.85 13.38
CA SER A 74 -4.68 4.86 13.15
C SER A 74 -3.99 3.54 13.42
N LYS A 75 -4.74 2.47 13.68
CA LYS A 75 -4.15 1.14 13.82
C LYS A 75 -3.76 0.62 12.43
N PRO A 76 -2.49 0.24 12.22
CA PRO A 76 -2.05 -0.39 10.98
C PRO A 76 -2.83 -1.67 10.67
N LEU A 77 -2.94 -2.00 9.39
CA LEU A 77 -3.48 -3.30 8.99
C LEU A 77 -2.56 -4.43 9.49
N GLY A 78 -3.17 -5.38 10.22
CA GLY A 78 -2.50 -6.58 10.73
C GLY A 78 -1.68 -6.38 12.02
N GLY A 79 -1.74 -5.20 12.65
CA GLY A 79 -1.15 -4.91 13.96
C GLY A 79 -2.11 -5.03 15.14
#